data_AF-A0A2N3A7B4-F1
#
_entry.id   AF-A0A2N3A7B4-F1
#
_cell.length_a   1.000
_cell.length_b   1.000
_cell.length_c   1.000
_cell.angle_alpha   90.00
_cell.angle_beta   90.00
_cell.angle_gamma   90.00
#
_symmetry.space_group_name_H-M   'P 1'
#
loop_
_entity.id
_entity.type
_entity.pdbx_description
1 polymer ?
#
loop_
_entity_poly.entity_id
_entity_poly.type
_entity_poly.pdbx_seq_one_letter_code
_entity_poly.pdbx_strand_id
1 'polypeptide(L)' 'MEISSEAQAMILRLEEIKAMDLTEKTKSEKKELRAEVKMIKSDLKAENLNSSGGLYISVGAAILIVLLLILLL' A
#
# COMPACT_ATOMS: atom_id res chain seq x y z
N MET A 1 9.54 2.99 20.76
CA MET A 1 8.76 2.00 20.00
C MET A 1 9.68 1.50 18.90
N GLU A 2 10.09 0.23 18.95
CA GLU A 2 10.68 -0.40 17.77
C GLU A 2 9.55 -0.64 16.76
N ILE A 3 9.67 -0.05 15.58
CA ILE A 3 8.75 -0.27 14.47
C ILE A 3 9.30 -1.46 13.68
N SER A 4 8.48 -2.50 13.47
CA SER A 4 8.84 -3.66 12.63
C SER A 4 9.38 -3.22 11.26
N SER A 5 10.33 -3.96 10.69
CA SER A 5 10.86 -3.70 9.34
C SER A 5 9.75 -3.69 8.28
N GLU A 6 8.71 -4.49 8.48
CA GLU A 6 7.52 -4.54 7.61
C GLU A 6 6.67 -3.28 7.72
N ALA A 7 6.41 -2.82 8.95
CA ALA A 7 5.71 -1.57 9.22
C ALA A 7 6.47 -0.36 8.64
N GLN A 8 7.81 -0.36 8.69
CA GLN A 8 8.62 0.67 8.04
C GLN A 8 8.45 0.67 6.52
N ALA A 9 8.46 -0.50 5.87
CA ALA A 9 8.24 -0.60 4.43
C ALA A 9 6.84 -0.09 4.03
N MET A 10 5.82 -0.40 4.84
CA MET A 10 4.45 0.12 4.67
C MET A 10 4.37 1.64 4.80
N ILE A 11 5.06 2.23 5.77
CA ILE A 11 5.13 3.69 5.95
C ILE A 11 5.82 4.35 4.74
N LEU A 12 6.95 3.81 4.30
CA LEU A 12 7.66 4.33 3.12
C LEU A 12 6.79 4.30 1.87
N ARG A 13 5.98 3.26 1.67
CA ARG A 13 5.04 3.19 0.55
C ARG A 13 3.94 4.26 0.64
N LEU A 14 3.42 4.54 1.84
CA LEU A 14 2.47 5.63 2.04
C LEU A 14 3.09 7.00 1.68
N GLU A 15 4.36 7.20 2.02
CA GLU A 15 5.09 8.42 1.66
C GLU A 15 5.29 8.53 0.14
N GLU A 16 5.64 7.42 -0.52
CA GLU A 16 5.77 7.36 -1.98
C GLU A 16 4.46 7.72 -2.69
N ILE A 17 3.34 7.10 -2.30
CA ILE A 17 2.02 7.40 -2.87
C ILE A 17 1.62 8.86 -2.61
N LYS A 18 1.97 9.40 -1.44
CA LYS A 18 1.70 10.80 -1.07
C LYS A 18 2.52 11.78 -1.91
N ALA A 19 3.74 11.42 -2.29
CA ALA A 19 4.63 12.24 -3.11
C ALA A 19 4.37 12.12 -4.62
N MET A 20 3.58 11.12 -5.04
CA MET A 20 3.29 10.84 -6.45
C MET A 20 2.44 11.94 -7.10
N ASP A 21 2.84 12.38 -8.29
CA ASP A 21 1.97 13.18 -9.15
C ASP A 21 0.90 12.27 -9.77
N LEU A 22 -0.36 12.59 -9.49
CA LEU A 22 -1.52 11.82 -9.96
C LEU A 22 -2.19 12.47 -11.17
N THR A 23 -1.72 13.61 -11.67
CA THR A 23 -2.38 14.36 -12.76
C THR A 23 -2.62 13.48 -14.00
N GLU A 24 -1.61 12.72 -14.40
CA GLU A 24 -1.64 11.84 -15.59
C GLU A 24 -2.35 10.49 -15.39
N LYS A 25 -2.68 10.14 -14.14
CA LYS A 25 -3.32 8.85 -13.85
C LYS A 25 -4.81 8.82 -14.19
N THR A 26 -5.25 7.68 -14.68
CA THR A 26 -6.67 7.39 -14.91
C THR A 26 -7.45 7.35 -13.59
N LYS A 27 -8.77 7.45 -13.70
CA LYS A 27 -9.67 7.34 -12.54
C LYS A 27 -9.56 5.97 -11.85
N SER A 28 -9.26 4.91 -12.60
CA SER A 28 -9.10 3.56 -12.05
C SER A 28 -7.85 3.44 -11.20
N GLU A 29 -6.71 3.88 -11.72
CA GLU A 29 -5.43 3.86 -10.98
C GLU A 29 -5.51 4.71 -9.71
N LYS A 30 -6.15 5.89 -9.79
CA LYS A 30 -6.41 6.73 -8.60
C LYS A 30 -7.27 6.01 -7.55
N LYS A 31 -8.23 5.19 -7.98
CA LYS A 31 -9.07 4.39 -7.07
C LYS A 31 -8.27 3.28 -6.41
N GLU A 32 -7.39 2.63 -7.15
CA GLU A 32 -6.49 1.57 -6.65
C GLU A 32 -5.49 2.12 -5.63
N LEU A 33 -4.84 3.25 -5.92
CA LEU A 33 -3.94 3.92 -4.96
C LEU A 33 -4.66 4.30 -3.66
N ARG A 34 -5.92 4.73 -3.74
CA ARG A 34 -6.74 5.02 -2.53
C ARG A 34 -7.09 3.74 -1.76
N ALA A 35 -7.35 2.64 -2.45
CA ALA A 35 -7.60 1.36 -1.82
C ALA A 35 -6.34 0.84 -1.11
N GLU A 36 -5.17 0.97 -1.76
CA GLU A 36 -3.87 0.63 -1.20
C GLU A 36 -3.58 1.40 0.09
N VAL A 37 -3.73 2.74 0.06
CA VAL A 37 -3.55 3.59 1.25
C VAL A 37 -4.48 3.17 2.40
N LYS A 38 -5.72 2.78 2.10
CA LYS A 38 -6.68 2.32 3.11
C LYS A 38 -6.28 0.97 3.72
N MET A 39 -5.83 0.03 2.90
CA MET A 39 -5.34 -1.26 3.38
C MET A 39 -4.11 -1.08 4.26
N ILE A 40 -3.08 -0.37 3.78
CA ILE A 40 -1.85 -0.14 4.57
C ILE A 40 -2.16 0.52 5.92
N LYS A 41 -3.06 1.52 5.95
CA LYS A 41 -3.48 2.15 7.20
C LYS A 41 -4.26 1.20 8.13
N SER A 42 -5.06 0.30 7.56
CA SER A 42 -5.77 -0.72 8.32
C SER A 42 -4.79 -1.73 8.90
N ASP A 43 -3.79 -2.14 8.13
CA ASP A 43 -2.78 -3.13 8.53
C ASP A 43 -1.88 -2.59 9.62
N LEU A 44 -1.36 -1.36 9.48
CA LEU A 44 -0.60 -0.68 10.54
C LEU A 44 -1.43 -0.48 11.81
N LYS A 45 -2.75 -0.30 11.70
CA LYS A 45 -3.64 -0.20 12.84
C LYS A 45 -3.90 -1.57 13.49
N ALA A 46 -3.96 -2.63 12.69
CA ALA A 46 -4.13 -4.00 13.13
C ALA A 46 -2.86 -4.59 13.75
N GLU A 47 -1.66 -4.22 13.28
CA GLU A 47 -0.38 -4.59 13.89
C GLU A 47 -0.26 -4.11 15.35
N ASN A 48 -0.92 -3.00 15.70
CA ASN A 48 -0.98 -2.51 17.09
C ASN A 48 -1.97 -3.29 17.97
N LEU A 49 -2.72 -4.24 17.41
CA LEU A 49 -3.71 -5.10 18.06
C LEU A 49 -3.25 -6.55 17.93
N ASN A 50 -2.30 -6.95 18.77
CA ASN A 50 -1.66 -8.28 18.79
C ASN A 50 -2.60 -9.46 18.47
N SER A 51 -2.07 -10.41 17.68
CA SER A 51 -2.51 -11.82 17.57
C SER A 51 -3.70 -12.12 16.67
N SER A 52 -3.45 -12.45 15.40
CA SER A 52 -3.99 -13.64 14.71
C SER A 52 -3.71 -13.53 13.21
N GLY A 53 -2.99 -14.50 12.67
CA GLY A 53 -2.68 -14.60 11.25
C GLY A 53 -3.95 -14.65 10.40
N GLY A 54 -4.25 -13.56 9.73
CA GLY A 54 -5.13 -13.51 8.57
C GLY A 54 -4.26 -13.37 7.34
N LEU A 55 -4.43 -14.27 6.38
CA LEU A 55 -3.73 -14.37 5.10
C LEU A 55 -3.19 -13.01 4.61
N TYR A 56 -1.89 -12.78 4.81
CA TYR A 56 -1.18 -11.63 4.28
C TYR A 56 -1.12 -11.76 2.76
N ILE A 57 -2.09 -11.20 2.06
CA ILE A 57 -1.87 -10.79 0.68
C ILE A 57 -0.90 -9.61 0.81
N SER A 58 0.39 -9.95 0.73
CA SER A 58 1.50 -9.00 0.68
C SER A 58 1.07 -7.75 -0.08
N VAL A 59 1.30 -6.58 0.49
CA VAL A 59 1.19 -5.26 -0.17
C VAL A 59 1.88 -5.28 -1.54
N GLY A 60 2.91 -6.14 -1.71
CA GLY A 60 3.55 -6.41 -2.99
C GLY A 60 2.65 -6.96 -4.09
N ALA A 61 1.58 -7.72 -3.79
CA ALA A 61 0.68 -8.27 -4.81
C ALA A 61 -0.21 -7.20 -5.46
N ALA A 62 -0.70 -6.22 -4.69
CA ALA A 62 -1.48 -5.10 -5.22
C ALA A 62 -0.59 -4.07 -5.92
N ILE A 63 0.60 -3.79 -5.39
CA ILE A 63 1.63 -2.95 -6.02
C ILE A 63 2.10 -3.53 -7.36
N LEU A 64 2.31 -4.85 -7.45
CA LEU A 64 2.66 -5.52 -8.69
C LEU A 64 1.58 -5.33 -9.75
N ILE A 65 0.29 -5.34 -9.38
CA ILE A 65 -0.81 -5.07 -10.31
C ILE A 65 -0.73 -3.63 -10.85
N VAL A 66 -0.49 -2.64 -9.99
CA VAL A 66 -0.35 -1.24 -10.41
C VAL A 66 0.92 -1.01 -11.25
N LEU A 67 2.05 -1.65 -10.91
CA LEU A 67 3.29 -1.59 -11.70
C LEU A 67 3.13 -2.24 -13.09
N LEU A 68 2.40 -3.36 -13.17
CA LEU A 68 2.06 -3.98 -14.46
C LEU A 68 1.18 -3.07 -15.31
N LEU A 69 0.26 -2.33 -14.71
CA LEU A 69 -0.58 -1.35 -15.43
C LEU A 69 0.23 -0.16 -15.96
N ILE A 70 1.26 0.28 -15.25
CA ILE A 70 2.16 1.38 -15.67
C ILE A 70 3.13 0.93 -16.80
N LEU A 71 3.59 -0.32 -16.78
CA LEU A 71 4.49 -0.86 -17.82
C LEU A 71 3.77 -1.18 -19.15
N LEU A 72 2.45 -1.35 -19.13
CA LEU A 72 1.62 -1.68 -20.31
C LEU A 72 0.97 -0.45 -20.96
N LEU A 73 1.14 0.74 -20.38
CA LEU A 73 0.69 2.03 -20.92
C LEU A 73 1.83 2.72 -21.68
#